data_AF-A0A2D7XYZ8-F1
#
_entry.id   AF-A0A2D7XYZ8-F1
#
_cell.length_a   1.000
_cell.length_b   1.000
_cell.length_c   1.000
_cell.angle_alpha   90.00
_cell.angle_beta   90.00
_cell.angle_gamma   90.00
#
_symmetry.space_group_name_H-M   'P 1'
#
loop_
_entity.id
_entity.type
_entity.pdbx_description
1 polymer ?
#
loop_
_entity_poly.entity_id
_entity_poly.type
_entity_poly.pdbx_seq_one_letter_code
_entity_poly.pdbx_strand_id
1 'polypeptide(L)' 'MKKQSFGAALGALIKQKRTILGLTQLQLSEDAYQSPSKVRRISELESGTVANPHPKTIDPLIVALKISDEVT' A
#
# COMPACT_ATOMS: atom_id res chain seq x y z
N MET A 1 -21.22 12.68 -0.61
CA MET A 1 -19.86 12.13 -0.81
C MET A 1 -19.97 10.64 -1.09
N LYS A 2 -19.28 10.10 -2.11
CA LYS A 2 -19.20 8.64 -2.29
C LYS A 2 -18.40 8.06 -1.12
N LYS A 3 -18.94 7.04 -0.45
CA LYS A 3 -18.21 6.30 0.60
C LYS A 3 -17.03 5.59 -0.07
N GLN A 4 -15.82 5.93 0.32
CA GLN A 4 -14.62 5.26 -0.17
C GLN A 4 -14.60 3.82 0.33
N SER A 5 -14.22 2.86 -0.51
CA SER A 5 -14.01 1.48 -0.08
C SER A 5 -12.80 1.39 0.85
N PHE A 6 -12.75 0.35 1.69
CA PHE A 6 -11.60 0.09 2.56
C PHE A 6 -10.29 0.05 1.77
N GLY A 7 -10.26 -0.67 0.65
CA GLY A 7 -9.07 -0.78 -0.19
C GLY A 7 -8.63 0.54 -0.81
N ALA A 8 -9.58 1.41 -1.19
CA ALA A 8 -9.22 2.74 -1.71
C ALA A 8 -8.65 3.66 -0.61
N ALA A 9 -9.20 3.61 0.61
CA ALA A 9 -8.68 4.39 1.73
C ALA A 9 -7.27 3.90 2.13
N LEU A 10 -7.09 2.59 2.26
CA LEU A 10 -5.79 1.98 2.56
C LEU A 10 -4.76 2.25 1.46
N GLY A 11 -5.16 2.14 0.20
CA GLY A 11 -4.29 2.44 -0.95
C GLY A 11 -3.79 3.88 -0.96
N ALA A 12 -4.64 4.84 -0.60
CA ALA A 12 -4.24 6.24 -0.45
C ALA A 12 -3.20 6.43 0.68
N LEU A 13 -3.39 5.76 1.83
CA LEU A 13 -2.44 5.78 2.93
C LEU A 13 -1.07 5.17 2.52
N ILE A 14 -1.08 4.03 1.83
CA ILE A 14 0.12 3.38 1.29
C ILE A 14 0.89 4.34 0.38
N LYS A 15 0.19 4.97 -0.58
CA LYS A 15 0.77 5.96 -1.49
C LYS A 15 1.41 7.11 -0.72
N GLN A 16 0.68 7.68 0.24
CA GLN A 16 1.15 8.80 1.06
C GLN A 16 2.43 8.44 1.80
N LYS A 17 2.45 7.32 2.54
CA LYS A 17 3.63 6.87 3.31
C LYS A 17 4.81 6.58 2.39
N ARG A 18 4.59 5.88 1.27
CA ARG A 18 5.62 5.60 0.27
C ARG A 18 6.26 6.89 -0.26
N THR A 19 5.44 7.88 -0.63
CA THR A 19 5.93 9.16 -1.15
C THR A 19 6.70 9.97 -0.09
N ILE A 20 6.25 9.98 1.17
CA ILE A 20 6.98 10.64 2.26
C ILE A 20 8.37 10.03 2.46
N LEU A 21 8.49 8.71 2.30
CA LEU A 21 9.78 8.00 2.39
C LEU A 21 10.63 8.11 1.11
N GLY A 22 10.15 8.79 0.06
CA GLY A 22 10.88 8.94 -1.20
C GLY A 22 10.98 7.66 -2.03
N LEU A 23 10.17 6.65 -1.73
CA LEU A 23 10.24 5.34 -2.39
C LEU A 23 9.47 5.34 -3.72
N THR A 24 10.02 4.69 -4.73
CA THR A 24 9.27 4.27 -5.93
C THR A 24 8.40 3.06 -5.62
N GLN A 25 7.41 2.76 -6.48
CA GLN A 25 6.63 1.53 -6.35
C GLN A 25 7.49 0.27 -6.57
N LEU A 26 8.55 0.37 -7.37
CA LEU A 26 9.53 -0.71 -7.57
C LEU A 26 10.28 -1.02 -6.27
N GLN A 27 10.86 0.00 -5.63
CA GLN A 27 11.55 -0.17 -4.36
C GLN A 27 10.62 -0.73 -3.28
N LEU A 28 9.39 -0.21 -3.17
CA LEU A 28 8.41 -0.77 -2.23
C LEU A 28 8.07 -2.24 -2.53
N SER A 29 8.00 -2.62 -3.81
CA SER A 29 7.79 -4.01 -4.22
C SER A 29 8.95 -4.90 -3.75
N GLU A 30 10.19 -4.45 -3.94
CA GLU A 30 11.39 -5.18 -3.54
C GLU A 30 11.51 -5.27 -2.02
N ASP A 31 11.27 -4.18 -1.29
CA ASP A 31 11.35 -4.15 0.17
C ASP A 31 10.27 -5.02 0.83
N ALA A 32 9.02 -4.96 0.34
CA ALA A 32 7.91 -5.66 0.95
C ALA A 32 7.82 -7.14 0.54
N TYR A 33 8.22 -7.49 -0.69
CA TYR A 33 8.00 -8.82 -1.25
C TYR A 33 9.26 -9.52 -1.73
N GLN A 34 10.43 -8.88 -1.61
CA GLN A 34 11.70 -9.39 -2.13
C GLN A 34 11.60 -9.70 -3.63
N SER A 35 10.76 -8.94 -4.35
CA SER A 35 10.47 -9.18 -5.76
C SER A 35 9.93 -7.93 -6.45
N PRO A 36 10.39 -7.60 -7.67
CA PRO A 36 9.84 -6.51 -8.46
C PRO A 36 8.45 -6.83 -9.06
N SER A 37 7.97 -8.07 -8.94
CA SER A 37 6.74 -8.54 -9.60
C SER A 37 5.43 -7.94 -9.06
N LYS A 38 5.46 -7.16 -7.97
CA LYS A 38 4.25 -6.62 -7.32
C LYS A 38 3.97 -5.15 -7.63
N VAL A 39 4.80 -4.49 -8.45
CA VAL A 39 4.61 -3.07 -8.83
C VAL A 39 3.20 -2.78 -9.36
N ARG A 40 2.69 -3.61 -10.28
CA ARG A 40 1.33 -3.43 -10.81
C ARG A 40 0.27 -3.48 -9.71
N ARG A 41 0.41 -4.44 -8.78
CA ARG A 41 -0.54 -4.60 -7.67
C ARG A 41 -0.49 -3.42 -6.71
N ILE A 42 0.70 -2.87 -6.45
CA ILE A 42 0.87 -1.65 -5.68
C ILE A 42 0.16 -0.49 -6.39
N SER A 43 0.35 -0.34 -7.71
CA SER A 43 -0.35 0.71 -8.48
C SER A 43 -1.86 0.59 -8.42
N GLU A 44 -2.43 -0.63 -8.54
CA GLU A 44 -3.87 -0.87 -8.45
C GLU A 44 -4.45 -0.56 -7.06
N LEU A 45 -3.67 -0.78 -6.00
CA LEU A 45 -4.03 -0.37 -4.64
C LEU A 45 -3.99 1.15 -4.51
N GLU A 46 -2.89 1.80 -4.90
CA GLU A 46 -2.69 3.24 -4.77
C GLU A 46 -3.66 4.08 -5.62
N SER A 47 -4.20 3.52 -6.70
CA SER A 47 -5.26 4.15 -7.51
C SER A 47 -6.67 3.90 -6.95
N GLY A 48 -6.81 3.05 -5.93
CA GLY A 48 -8.11 2.68 -5.36
C GLY A 48 -8.95 1.74 -6.22
N THR A 49 -8.34 1.07 -7.21
CA THR A 49 -9.03 0.11 -8.09
C THR A 49 -9.48 -1.13 -7.30
N VAL A 50 -8.70 -1.51 -6.28
CA VAL A 50 -9.01 -2.68 -5.43
C VAL A 50 -9.89 -2.27 -4.26
N ALA A 51 -11.14 -2.69 -4.25
CA ALA A 51 -12.06 -2.35 -3.16
C ALA A 51 -11.81 -3.13 -1.86
N ASN A 52 -11.47 -4.42 -1.98
CA ASN A 52 -11.25 -5.35 -0.86
C ASN A 52 -9.95 -6.13 -1.08
N PRO A 53 -8.80 -5.60 -0.63
CA PRO A 53 -7.51 -6.25 -0.82
C PRO A 53 -7.31 -7.42 0.15
N HIS A 54 -6.58 -8.45 -0.29
CA HIS A 54 -6.29 -9.63 0.51
C HIS A 54 -5.16 -9.34 1.52
N PRO A 55 -5.21 -9.84 2.78
CA PRO A 55 -4.16 -9.66 3.80
C PRO A 55 -2.74 -9.94 3.30
N LYS A 56 -2.51 -11.10 2.67
CA LYS A 56 -1.23 -11.45 1.99
C LYS A 56 -0.68 -10.40 1.00
N THR A 57 -1.50 -9.47 0.53
CA THR A 57 -1.08 -8.32 -0.30
C THR A 57 -0.86 -7.05 0.53
N ILE A 58 -1.58 -6.84 1.63
CA ILE A 58 -1.46 -5.59 2.39
C ILE A 58 -0.49 -5.71 3.56
N ASP A 59 -0.39 -6.86 4.22
CA ASP A 59 0.45 -7.05 5.40
C ASP A 59 1.93 -6.78 5.10
N PRO A 60 2.52 -7.27 4.00
CA PRO A 60 3.92 -6.96 3.70
C PRO A 60 4.15 -5.47 3.43
N LEU A 61 3.18 -4.78 2.82
CA LEU A 61 3.24 -3.33 2.57
C LEU A 61 3.13 -2.53 3.87
N ILE A 62 2.23 -2.92 4.77
CA ILE A 62 2.05 -2.32 6.10
C ILE A 62 3.36 -2.41 6.89
N VAL A 63 3.98 -3.59 6.91
CA VAL A 63 5.26 -3.82 7.59
C VAL A 63 6.38 -2.99 6.95
N ALA A 64 6.54 -3.05 5.62
CA ALA A 64 7.59 -2.31 4.92
C ALA A 64 7.48 -0.79 5.12
N LEU A 65 6.26 -0.25 5.13
CA LEU A 65 5.98 1.17 5.34
C LEU A 65 5.91 1.57 6.82
N LYS A 66 6.10 0.63 7.75
CA LYS A 66 6.01 0.84 9.20
C LYS A 66 4.70 1.50 9.62
N ILE A 67 3.60 1.11 8.97
CA ILE A 67 2.25 1.55 9.34
C ILE A 67 1.88 0.81 10.63
N SER A 68 1.60 1.58 11.67
CA SER A 68 1.22 1.09 12.99
C SER A 68 0.03 1.88 13.49
N ASP A 69 -0.67 1.32 14.48
CA ASP A 69 -1.68 2.07 15.22
C ASP A 69 -1.02 3.26 15.93
N GLU A 70 -1.75 4.37 16.01
CA GLU A 70 -1.31 5.52 16.78
C GLU A 70 -1.37 5.16 18.27
N VAL A 71 -0.21 5.08 18.93
CA VAL A 71 -0.15 4.95 20.39
C VAL A 71 -0.61 6.29 20.96
N THR A 72 -1.87 6.33 21.41
CA THR A 72 -2.45 7.49 22.10
C THR A 72 -2.10 7.44 23.59
#